data_AF-A0A438CQB7-F1
#
_entry.id   AF-A0A438CQB7-F1
#
_cell.length_a   1.000
_cell.length_b   1.000
_cell.length_c   1.000
_cell.angle_alpha   90.00
_cell.angle_beta   90.00
_cell.angle_gamma   90.00
#
_symmetry.space_group_name_H-M   'P 1'
#
loop_
_entity.id
_entity.type
_entity.pdbx_description
1 polymer ?
#
loop_
_entity_poly.entity_id
_entity_poly.type
_entity_poly.pdbx_seq_one_letter_code
_entity_poly.pdbx_strand_id
1 'polypeptide(L)'
;MWLEEEGFKDLVKNWWVSFNFNGAFSFVLDAKSRTLKAVLKTWNKEVFGFIEARKGEALSQVVYWDEEKEGSALNLEESKQNLDGKSPN
;
A
#
# COMPACT_ATOMS: atom_id res chain seq x y z
N MET A 1 8.46 -9.13 -1.32
CA MET A 1 9.02 -8.19 -0.29
C MET A 1 10.06 -7.30 -0.98
N TRP A 2 10.35 -6.09 -0.49
CA TRP A 2 11.36 -5.17 -1.06
C TRP A 2 12.76 -5.79 -1.25
N LEU A 3 13.10 -6.83 -0.48
CA LEU A 3 14.31 -7.63 -0.64
C LEU A 3 14.42 -8.37 -1.98
N GLU A 4 13.30 -8.58 -2.67
CA GLU A 4 13.17 -9.29 -3.95
C GLU A 4 13.09 -8.33 -5.14
N GLU A 5 13.11 -7.01 -4.90
CA GLU A 5 13.03 -6.00 -5.95
C GLU A 5 14.33 -5.95 -6.76
N GLU A 6 14.20 -5.87 -8.08
CA GLU A 6 15.35 -5.90 -8.99
C GLU A 6 16.22 -4.65 -8.77
N GLY A 7 17.52 -4.85 -8.55
CA GLY A 7 18.43 -3.75 -8.26
C GLY A 7 18.50 -3.34 -6.78
N PHE A 8 17.66 -3.88 -5.89
CA PHE A 8 17.70 -3.59 -4.45
C PHE A 8 19.10 -3.80 -3.84
N LYS A 9 19.76 -4.92 -4.15
CA LYS A 9 21.10 -5.23 -3.64
C LYS A 9 22.14 -4.21 -4.11
N ASP A 10 22.04 -3.74 -5.34
CA ASP A 10 23.01 -2.80 -5.90
C ASP A 10 22.74 -1.38 -5.39
N LEU A 11 21.49 -1.01 -5.16
CA LEU A 11 21.11 0.21 -4.46
C LEU A 11 21.72 0.28 -3.05
N VAL A 12 21.57 -0.79 -2.25
CA VAL A 12 22.14 -0.87 -0.90
C VAL A 12 23.66 -0.79 -0.93
N LYS A 13 24.32 -1.48 -1.86
CA LYS A 13 25.78 -1.39 -2.03
C LYS A 13 26.21 0.04 -2.36
N ASN A 14 25.52 0.71 -3.28
CA ASN A 14 25.83 2.07 -3.70
C ASN A 14 25.72 3.07 -2.53
N TRP A 15 24.69 2.95 -1.70
CA TRP A 15 24.60 3.75 -0.47
C TRP A 15 25.71 3.42 0.53
N TRP A 16 26.00 2.13 0.73
CA TRP A 16 27.02 1.72 1.68
C TRP A 16 28.41 2.28 1.35
N VAL A 17 28.79 2.29 0.08
CA VAL A 17 30.08 2.81 -0.38
C VAL A 17 30.12 4.34 -0.41
N SER A 18 28.99 5.01 -0.63
CA SER A 18 28.93 6.48 -0.63
C SER A 18 29.04 7.09 0.77
N PHE A 19 28.71 6.33 1.80
CA PHE A 19 28.89 6.76 3.19
C PHE A 19 30.36 6.86 3.57
N ASN A 20 30.79 8.07 3.95
CA ASN A 20 32.14 8.33 4.43
C ASN A 20 32.11 8.80 5.88
N PHE A 21 32.78 8.05 6.76
CA PHE A 21 32.88 8.33 8.19
C PHE A 21 34.31 8.05 8.65
N ASN A 22 34.80 8.86 9.59
CA ASN A 22 36.13 8.73 10.16
C ASN A 22 36.03 8.32 11.63
N GLY A 23 37.01 7.55 12.12
CA GLY A 23 37.11 7.14 13.52
C GLY A 23 37.44 5.66 13.68
N ALA A 24 37.21 5.14 14.88
CA ALA A 24 37.37 3.71 15.17
C ALA A 24 36.41 2.88 14.29
N PHE A 25 36.84 1.67 13.92
CA PHE A 25 36.05 0.77 13.07
C PHE A 25 34.64 0.53 13.61
N SER A 26 34.49 0.35 14.93
CA SER A 26 33.19 0.18 15.59
C SER A 26 32.28 1.39 15.38
N PHE A 27 32.81 2.60 15.52
CA PHE A 27 32.07 3.83 15.28
C PHE A 27 31.66 3.98 13.81
N VAL A 28 32.58 3.72 12.88
CA VAL A 28 32.30 3.80 11.44
C VAL A 28 31.20 2.82 11.05
N LEU A 29 31.27 1.58 11.53
CA LEU A 29 30.25 0.55 11.25
C LEU A 29 28.88 0.94 11.80
N ASP A 30 28.84 1.45 13.03
CA ASP A 30 27.62 1.88 13.72
C ASP A 30 26.99 3.11 13.04
N ALA A 31 27.81 4.09 12.65
CA ALA A 31 27.38 5.25 11.86
C ALA A 31 26.81 4.84 10.49
N LYS A 32 27.53 4.00 9.74
CA LYS A 32 27.04 3.48 8.44
C LYS A 32 25.73 2.72 8.59
N SER A 33 25.60 1.89 9.62
CA SER A 33 24.39 1.10 9.88
C SER A 33 23.19 1.98 10.20
N ARG A 34 23.37 3.02 11.04
CA ARG A 34 22.30 3.99 11.34
C ARG A 34 21.86 4.76 10.09
N THR A 35 22.81 5.23 9.28
CA THR A 35 22.51 5.96 8.05
C THR A 35 21.81 5.08 7.03
N LEU A 36 22.28 3.85 6.83
CA LEU A 36 21.63 2.88 5.94
C LEU A 36 20.18 2.62 6.36
N LYS A 37 19.96 2.40 7.66
CA LYS A 37 18.61 2.20 8.21
C LYS A 37 17.70 3.39 7.95
N ALA A 38 18.20 4.62 8.07
CA ALA A 38 17.42 5.83 7.81
C ALA A 38 17.04 5.96 6.32
N VAL A 39 18.02 5.80 5.42
CA VAL A 39 17.79 5.88 3.96
C VAL A 39 16.81 4.80 3.51
N LEU A 40 16.94 3.58 4.03
CA LEU A 40 16.02 2.48 3.73
C LEU A 40 14.59 2.77 4.16
N LYS A 41 14.38 3.39 5.32
CA LYS A 41 13.03 3.78 5.76
C LYS A 41 12.40 4.79 4.82
N THR A 42 13.15 5.79 4.40
CA THR A 42 12.66 6.82 3.47
C THR A 42 12.34 6.20 2.12
N TRP A 43 13.27 5.45 1.54
CA TRP A 43 13.07 4.78 0.25
C TRP A 43 11.87 3.82 0.28
N ASN A 44 11.72 3.02 1.35
CA ASN A 44 10.58 2.12 1.49
C ASN A 44 9.24 2.88 1.50
N LYS A 45 9.19 4.04 2.15
CA LYS A 45 7.98 4.90 2.15
C LYS A 45 7.71 5.50 0.77
N GLU A 46 8.75 5.99 0.08
CA GLU A 46 8.62 6.63 -1.23
C GLU A 46 8.19 5.62 -2.31
N VAL A 47 8.76 4.42 -2.30
CA VAL A 47 8.48 3.39 -3.30
C VAL A 47 7.20 2.62 -2.96
N PHE A 48 7.05 2.15 -1.73
CA PHE A 48 5.94 1.24 -1.36
C PHE A 48 4.79 1.95 -0.64
N GLY A 49 5.05 3.05 0.09
CA GLY A 49 4.01 3.74 0.85
C GLY A 49 2.90 4.32 -0.05
N PHE A 50 3.25 4.82 -1.23
CA PHE A 50 2.25 5.28 -2.21
C PHE A 50 1.46 4.13 -2.84
N ILE A 51 2.12 2.98 -3.08
CA ILE A 51 1.48 1.78 -3.62
C ILE A 51 0.48 1.21 -2.63
N GLU A 52 0.84 1.14 -1.35
CA GLU A 52 -0.05 0.68 -0.28
C GLU A 52 -1.26 1.60 -0.12
N ALA A 53 -1.05 2.92 -0.15
CA ALA A 53 -2.14 3.91 -0.08
C ALA A 53 -3.13 3.75 -1.25
N ARG A 54 -2.62 3.70 -2.50
CA ARG A 54 -3.46 3.51 -3.69
C ARG A 54 -4.19 2.18 -3.71
N LYS A 55 -3.56 1.10 -3.22
CA LYS A 55 -4.22 -0.20 -3.10
C LYS A 55 -5.36 -0.12 -2.09
N GLY A 56 -5.16 0.57 -0.97
CA GLY A 56 -6.21 0.83 0.02
C GLY A 56 -7.39 1.60 -0.56
N GLU A 57 -7.12 2.71 -1.27
CA GLU A 57 -8.16 3.50 -1.94
C GLU A 57 -8.92 2.69 -2.99
N ALA A 58 -8.23 1.91 -3.82
CA ALA A 58 -8.85 1.05 -4.81
C ALA A 58 -9.76 -0.01 -4.17
N LEU A 59 -9.34 -0.61 -3.05
CA LEU A 59 -10.17 -1.55 -2.29
C LEU A 59 -11.40 -0.85 -1.68
N SER A 60 -11.24 0.33 -1.09
CA SER A 60 -12.38 1.11 -0.57
C SER A 60 -13.38 1.49 -1.66
N GLN A 61 -12.90 1.82 -2.85
CA GLN A 61 -13.77 2.06 -4.01
C GLN A 61 -14.55 0.81 -4.37
N VAL A 62 -13.88 -0.35 -4.51
CA VAL A 62 -14.57 -1.62 -4.84
C VAL A 62 -15.66 -1.94 -3.81
N VAL A 63 -15.37 -1.81 -2.51
CA VAL A 63 -16.36 -2.03 -1.44
C VAL A 63 -17.56 -1.09 -1.59
N TYR A 64 -17.32 0.19 -1.87
CA TYR A 64 -18.41 1.16 -2.08
C TYR A 64 -19.33 0.77 -3.25
N TRP A 65 -18.76 0.37 -4.39
CA TRP A 65 -19.56 -0.04 -5.56
C TRP A 65 -20.33 -1.35 -5.32
N ASP A 66 -19.78 -2.26 -4.52
CA ASP A 66 -20.46 -3.50 -4.13
C ASP A 66 -21.67 -3.19 -3.23
N GLU A 67 -21.51 -2.32 -2.23
CA GLU A 67 -22.60 -1.87 -1.35
C GLU A 67 -23.70 -1.11 -2.12
N GLU A 68 -23.33 -0.23 -3.05
CA GLU A 68 -24.29 0.51 -3.88
C GLU A 68 -25.09 -0.44 -4.79
N LYS A 69 -24.43 -1.45 -5.38
CA LYS A 69 -25.11 -2.44 -6.21
C LYS A 69 -26.06 -3.32 -5.41
N GLU A 70 -25.66 -3.76 -4.23
CA GLU A 70 -26.49 -4.60 -3.37
C GLU A 70 -27.72 -3.81 -2.88
N GLY A 71 -27.52 -2.57 -2.40
CA GLY A 71 -28.64 -1.70 -2.02
C GLY A 71 -29.58 -1.37 -3.18
N SER A 72 -29.06 -1.19 -4.40
CA SER A 72 -29.89 -0.92 -5.59
C SER A 72 -30.65 -2.16 -6.07
N ALA A 73 -30.06 -3.35 -5.97
CA ALA A 73 -30.71 -4.61 -6.33
C ALA A 73 -31.88 -4.92 -5.39
N LEU A 74 -31.69 -4.74 -4.07
CA LEU A 74 -32.73 -4.94 -3.07
C LEU A 74 -33.93 -3.99 -3.29
N ASN A 75 -33.68 -2.71 -3.55
CA ASN A 75 -34.73 -1.73 -3.84
C ASN A 75 -35.54 -2.08 -5.11
N LEU A 76 -34.90 -2.63 -6.16
CA LEU A 76 -35.57 -3.04 -7.38
C LEU A 76 -36.45 -4.28 -7.16
N GLU A 77 -36.00 -5.23 -6.33
CA GLU A 77 -36.74 -6.44 -6.00
C GLU A 77 -37.96 -6.14 -5.12
N GLU A 78 -37.82 -5.28 -4.10
CA GLU A 78 -38.92 -4.79 -3.27
C GLU A 78 -39.98 -4.02 -4.08
N SER A 79 -39.55 -3.23 -5.07
CA SER A 79 -40.46 -2.48 -5.95
C SER A 79 -41.29 -3.41 -6.84
N LYS A 80 -40.73 -4.55 -7.27
CA LYS A 80 -41.45 -5.55 -8.09
C LYS A 80 -42.44 -6.37 -7.25
N GLN A 81 -42.03 -6.82 -6.06
CA GLN A 81 -42.92 -7.55 -5.15
C GLN A 81 -44.15 -6.72 -4.72
N ASN A 82 -43.99 -5.41 -4.53
CA ASN A 82 -45.10 -4.51 -4.20
C ASN A 82 -46.08 -4.27 -5.37
N LEU A 83 -45.65 -4.44 -6.62
CA LEU A 83 -46.51 -4.34 -7.80
C LEU A 83 -47.28 -5.64 -8.05
N ASP A 84 -46.64 -6.80 -7.85
CA ASP A 84 -47.26 -8.12 -8.05
C ASP A 84 -48.24 -8.49 -6.91
N GLY A 85 -48.06 -7.94 -5.70
CA GLY A 85 -48.99 -8.12 -4.58
C GLY A 85 -50.27 -7.29 -4.64
N LYS A 86 -50.40 -6.39 -5.64
CA LYS A 86 -51.55 -5.47 -5.77
C LYS A 86 -52.47 -5.90 -6.92
N SER A 87 -52.93 -7.15 -6.91
CA SER A 87 -54.03 -7.60 -7.77
C SER A 87 -55.35 -6.99 -7.24
N PRO A 88 -56.05 -6.15 -8.02
CA PRO A 88 -57.36 -5.63 -7.60
C PRO A 88 -58.37 -6.77 -7.60
N ASN A 89 -59.09 -6.94 -6.48
CA ASN A 89 -60.35 -7.69 -6.43
C ASN A 89 -61.47 -6.77 -6.93
#